data_AF-A0A164S4T1-F1
#
_entry.id   AF-A0A164S4T1-F1
#
_cell.length_a   1.000
_cell.length_b   1.000
_cell.length_c   1.000
_cell.angle_alpha   90.00
_cell.angle_beta   90.00
_cell.angle_gamma   90.00
#
_symmetry.space_group_name_H-M   'P 1'
#
loop_
_entity.id
_entity.type
_entity.pdbx_description
1 polymer ?
#
loop_
_entity_poly.entity_id
_entity_poly.type
_entity_poly.pdbx_seq_one_letter_code
_entity_poly.pdbx_strand_id
1 'polypeptide(L)' 'MTTLLGATVFLIESVDFPTHNKSKTYERVLCEQKRRGRVFQEVPQLFPIVVPTMTPSYLHFCDIIYVFYKIEVKWV' A
#
# COMPACT_ATOMS: atom_id res chain seq x y z
N MET A 1 7.91 8.16 -30.10
CA MET A 1 8.53 7.42 -28.99
C MET A 1 7.55 7.49 -27.82
N THR A 2 6.77 6.44 -27.57
CA THR A 2 5.73 6.45 -26.52
C THR A 2 6.20 5.56 -25.37
N THR A 3 6.56 6.16 -24.25
CA THR A 3 6.89 5.46 -23.01
C THR A 3 5.67 4.70 -22.51
N LEU A 4 5.79 3.38 -22.40
CA LEU A 4 4.77 2.52 -21.83
C LEU A 4 4.85 2.65 -20.31
N LEU A 5 3.97 3.46 -19.72
CA LEU A 5 3.86 3.56 -18.26
C LEU A 5 2.97 2.41 -17.77
N GLY A 6 3.60 1.32 -17.35
CA GLY A 6 2.96 0.36 -16.46
C GLY A 6 2.81 0.97 -15.07
N ALA A 7 1.86 0.46 -14.29
CA ALA A 7 1.74 0.82 -12.89
C ALA A 7 1.52 -0.42 -12.05
N THR A 8 2.11 -0.42 -10.87
CA THR A 8 1.86 -1.42 -9.85
C THR A 8 1.32 -0.70 -8.63
N VAL A 9 0.12 -1.10 -8.19
CA VAL A 9 -0.55 -0.55 -7.02
C VAL A 9 -0.44 -1.57 -5.89
N PHE A 10 0.01 -1.10 -4.72
CA PHE A 10 0.17 -1.90 -3.52
C PHE A 10 -0.77 -1.40 -2.43
N LEU A 11 -1.44 -2.32 -1.74
CA LEU A 11 -2.03 -2.06 -0.43
C LEU A 11 -1.08 -2.60 0.63
N ILE A 12 -0.62 -1.74 1.53
CA ILE A 12 0.40 -2.08 2.53
C ILE A 12 -0.18 -1.79 3.91
N GLU A 13 -0.05 -2.76 4.81
CA GLU A 13 -0.24 -2.62 6.25
C GLU A 13 1.10 -2.25 6.89
N SER A 14 1.11 -1.19 7.69
CA SER A 14 2.27 -0.76 8.46
C SER A 14 1.90 -0.83 9.94
N VAL A 15 2.71 -1.55 10.72
CA VAL A 15 2.56 -1.67 12.17
C VAL A 15 3.76 -1.03 12.84
N ASP A 16 3.51 0.04 13.58
CA ASP A 16 4.52 0.80 14.30
C ASP A 16 4.52 0.43 15.79
N PHE A 17 5.71 0.11 16.29
CA PHE A 17 5.98 -0.12 17.71
C PHE A 17 6.85 1.03 18.22
N PRO A 18 6.27 2.13 18.74
CA PRO A 18 7.01 3.14 19.48
C PRO A 18 7.68 2.50 20.71
N THR A 19 9.01 2.54 20.78
CA THR A 19 9.72 2.31 22.04
C THR A 19 10.38 3.61 22.47
N HIS A 20 10.66 3.74 23.77
CA HIS A 20 11.15 4.96 24.41
C HIS A 20 12.41 5.58 23.74
N ASN A 21 13.16 4.78 22.97
CA ASN A 21 14.40 5.22 22.30
C ASN A 21 14.39 5.04 20.76
N LYS A 22 13.52 4.21 20.19
CA LYS A 22 13.43 3.96 18.73
C LYS A 22 12.03 3.47 18.35
N SER A 23 11.49 3.90 17.22
CA SER A 23 10.34 3.25 16.60
C SER A 23 10.80 2.06 15.76
N LYS A 24 10.05 0.96 15.82
CA LYS A 24 10.21 -0.16 14.88
C LYS A 24 8.95 -0.30 14.05
N THR A 25 9.10 -0.14 12.74
CA THR A 25 8.02 -0.26 11.76
C THR A 25 8.12 -1.59 11.04
N TYR A 26 7.01 -2.31 10.96
CA TYR A 26 6.88 -3.53 10.17
C TYR A 26 5.87 -3.29 9.05
N GLU A 27 6.26 -3.59 7.81
CA GLU A 27 5.37 -3.44 6.66
C GLU A 27 5.02 -4.80 6.06
N ARG A 28 3.75 -4.97 5.69
CA ARG A 28 3.22 -6.16 5.03
C ARG A 28 2.40 -5.75 3.82
N VAL A 29 2.74 -6.28 2.65
CA VAL A 29 1.92 -6.13 1.45
C VAL A 29 0.68 -7.02 1.58
N LEU A 30 -0.50 -6.41 1.59
CA LEU A 30 -1.78 -7.10 1.64
C LEU A 30 -2.33 -7.41 0.24
N CYS A 31 -2.06 -6.53 -0.72
CA CYS A 31 -2.48 -6.71 -2.11
C CYS A 31 -1.45 -6.07 -3.05
N GLU A 32 -1.17 -6.73 -4.16
CA GLU A 32 -0.38 -6.19 -5.27
C GLU A 32 -1.19 -6.33 -6.56
N GLN A 33 -1.36 -5.23 -7.29
CA GLN A 33 -1.97 -5.24 -8.62
C GLN A 33 -1.06 -4.59 -9.63
N LYS A 34 -0.59 -5.40 -10.57
CA LYS A 34 0.26 -4.97 -11.66
C LYS A 34 -0.56 -4.82 -12.93
N ARG A 35 -0.48 -3.65 -13.56
CA ARG A 35 -0.96 -3.43 -14.92
C ARG A 35 0.19 -2.99 -15.81
N ARG A 36 0.34 -3.72 -16.92
CA ARG A 36 1.29 -3.36 -17.98
C ARG A 36 0.52 -2.53 -19.00
N GLY A 37 0.90 -1.27 -19.19
CA GLY A 37 0.45 -0.51 -20.34
C GLY A 37 1.11 -1.08 -21.60
N ARG A 38 0.31 -1.54 -22.57
CA ARG A 38 0.82 -1.92 -23.90
C ARG A 38 0.74 -0.74 -24.89
N VAL A 39 -0.06 0.28 -24.56
CA VAL A 39 -0.26 1.55 -25.26
C VAL A 39 -0.56 2.62 -24.19
N PHE A 40 -0.20 3.88 -24.45
CA PHE A 40 -0.64 5.00 -23.61
C PHE A 40 -2.17 5.03 -23.58
N GLN A 41 -2.76 4.96 -22.39
CA GLN A 41 -4.20 5.05 -22.22
C GLN A 41 -4.53 6.44 -21.68
N GLU A 42 -5.25 7.24 -22.46
CA GLU A 42 -5.75 8.56 -22.04
C GLU A 42 -6.90 8.45 -21.03
N VAL A 43 -7.42 7.25 -20.81
CA VAL A 43 -8.52 6.96 -19.89
C VAL A 43 -8.00 6.55 -18.50
N PRO A 44 -8.63 7.01 -17.41
CA PRO A 44 -8.29 6.58 -16.06
C PRO A 44 -8.35 5.06 -15.92
N GLN A 45 -7.26 4.45 -15.44
CA GLN A 45 -7.21 3.02 -15.16
C GLN A 45 -7.70 2.72 -13.74
N LEU A 46 -8.76 1.91 -13.63
CA LEU A 46 -9.29 1.45 -12.34
C LEU A 46 -8.51 0.26 -11.80
N PHE A 47 -8.06 0.29 -10.54
CA PHE A 47 -7.41 -0.82 -9.85
C PHE A 47 -8.34 -1.35 -8.74
N PRO A 48 -9.16 -2.38 -9.00
CA PRO A 48 -10.14 -2.87 -8.03
C PRO A 48 -9.47 -3.69 -6.94
N ILE A 49 -9.23 -3.10 -5.76
CA ILE A 49 -8.58 -3.79 -4.63
C ILE A 49 -9.64 -4.51 -3.79
N VAL A 50 -9.51 -5.83 -3.67
CA VAL A 50 -10.30 -6.60 -2.69
C VAL A 50 -9.62 -6.49 -1.34
N VAL A 51 -10.32 -5.88 -0.40
CA VAL A 51 -9.81 -5.66 0.96
C VAL A 51 -10.00 -6.95 1.77
N PRO A 52 -8.92 -7.59 2.27
CA PRO A 52 -9.05 -8.78 3.13
C PRO A 52 -9.61 -8.39 4.51
N THR A 53 -9.82 -9.36 5.41
CA THR A 53 -10.12 -9.04 6.81
C THR A 53 -8.99 -8.18 7.39
N MET A 54 -9.27 -6.93 7.74
CA MET A 54 -8.30 -5.98 8.27
C MET A 54 -8.50 -5.76 9.76
N THR A 55 -7.41 -5.49 10.46
CA THR A 55 -7.47 -4.85 11.78
C THR A 55 -7.89 -3.39 11.55
N PRO A 56 -8.75 -2.79 12.39
CA PRO A 56 -9.08 -1.37 12.24
C PRO A 56 -7.81 -0.50 12.29
N SER A 57 -7.74 0.49 11.40
CA SER A 57 -6.69 1.52 11.45
C SER A 57 -6.77 2.30 12.76
N TYR A 58 -5.61 2.73 13.26
CA TYR A 58 -5.48 3.38 14.57
C TYR A 58 -5.94 2.50 15.75
N LEU A 59 -5.80 1.17 15.63
CA LEU A 59 -5.84 0.30 16.81
C LEU A 59 -4.65 0.66 17.70
N HIS A 60 -4.93 1.40 18.76
CA HIS A 60 -3.97 1.77 19.76
C HIS A 60 -4.08 0.79 20.92
N PHE A 61 -3.16 -0.16 20.98
CA PHE A 61 -3.12 -1.11 22.08
C PHE A 61 -2.09 -0.64 23.09
N CYS A 62 -2.58 -0.16 24.23
CA CYS A 62 -1.78 0.24 25.39
C CYS A 62 -0.67 1.27 25.07
N ASP A 63 -0.87 2.20 24.13
CA ASP A 63 0.17 3.17 23.68
C ASP A 63 1.40 2.59 22.98
N ILE A 64 1.39 1.29 22.68
CA ILE A 64 2.61 0.56 22.26
C ILE A 64 2.54 0.11 20.79
N ILE A 65 1.35 0.07 20.19
CA ILE A 65 1.15 -0.43 18.82
C ILE A 65 0.25 0.52 18.06
N TYR A 66 0.66 0.90 16.86
CA TYR A 66 -0.17 1.59 15.89
C TYR A 66 -0.26 0.80 14.59
N VAL A 67 -1.47 0.67 14.04
CA VAL A 67 -1.70 0.01 12.75
C VAL A 67 -2.22 1.04 11.74
N PHE A 68 -1.54 1.15 10.60
CA PHE A 68 -1.89 2.04 9.51
C PHE A 68 -1.92 1.28 8.18
N TYR A 69 -2.66 1.81 7.22
CA TYR A 69 -2.73 1.26 5.87
C TYR A 69 -2.41 2.36 4.85
N LYS A 70 -1.57 2.03 3.88
CA LYS A 70 -1.18 2.94 2.79
C LYS A 70 -1.39 2.29 1.43
N ILE A 71 -1.78 3.11 0.46
CA ILE A 71 -1.81 2.73 -0.96
C ILE A 71 -0.58 3.35 -1.62
N GLU A 72 0.26 2.53 -2.24
CA GLU A 72 1.47 2.96 -2.93
C GLU A 72 1.38 2.64 -4.42
N VAL A 73 1.71 3.62 -5.28
CA VAL A 73 1.71 3.46 -6.74
C VAL A 73 3.14 3.57 -7.27
N LYS A 74 3.61 2.53 -7.95
CA LYS A 74 4.91 2.51 -8.63
C LYS A 74 4.72 2.49 -10.14
N TRP A 75 5.19 3.52 -10.82
CA TRP A 75 5.25 3.60 -12.28
C TRP A 75 6.44 2.78 -12.80
N VAL A 76 6.22 2.00 -13.85
CA VAL A 76 7.22 1.13 -14.51
C VAL A 76 7.31 1.49 -15.97
#